data_AF-A0A0M8TF46-F1
#
_entry.id   AF-A0A0M8TF46-F1
#
_cell.length_a   1.000
_cell.length_b   1.000
_cell.length_c   1.000
_cell.angle_alpha   90.00
_cell.angle_beta   90.00
_cell.angle_gamma   90.00
#
_symmetry.space_group_name_H-M   'P 1'
#
loop_
_entity.id
_entity.type
_entity.pdbx_description
1 polymer ?
#
loop_
_entity_poly.entity_id
_entity_poly.type
_entity_poly.pdbx_seq_one_letter_code
_entity_poly.pdbx_strand_id
1 'polypeptide(L)'
;MLLTSAGHEVAAVVGTGPEIVPALLEHRPDVAVLDVRMPPGFRDEGLRAARAAREEIPGLPVLVLSQYVEESYAAELLGGGSSGVGYL
;
A
#
# COMPACT_ATOMS: atom_id res chain seq x y z
N MET A 1 3.91 19.34 1.33
CA MET A 1 3.43 17.96 1.10
C MET A 1 2.07 17.80 1.78
N LEU A 2 1.05 17.28 1.08
CA LEU A 2 -0.34 17.24 1.57
C LEU A 2 -0.48 16.56 2.94
N LEU A 3 0.16 15.39 3.12
CA LEU A 3 0.11 14.62 4.38
C LEU A 3 0.71 15.40 5.55
N THR A 4 1.89 16.01 5.35
CA THR A 4 2.54 16.84 6.38
C THR A 4 1.72 18.07 6.74
N SER A 5 1.11 18.75 5.77
CA SER A 5 0.20 19.87 6.05
C SER A 5 -1.08 19.44 6.78
N ALA A 6 -1.49 18.18 6.62
CA ALA A 6 -2.60 17.59 7.36
C ALA A 6 -2.19 17.07 8.76
N GLY A 7 -0.92 17.25 9.17
CA GLY A 7 -0.43 16.88 10.50
C GLY A 7 0.15 15.47 10.60
N HIS A 8 0.39 14.79 9.48
CA HIS A 8 0.99 13.45 9.45
C HIS A 8 2.51 13.51 9.24
N GLU A 9 3.24 12.60 9.89
CA GLU A 9 4.64 12.33 9.60
C GLU A 9 4.75 11.39 8.39
N VAL A 10 5.65 11.70 7.46
CA VAL A 10 5.94 10.82 6.30
C VAL A 10 7.20 10.04 6.62
N ALA A 11 7.04 8.78 7.04
CA ALA A 11 8.14 7.93 7.46
C ALA A 11 9.08 7.54 6.29
N ALA A 12 8.53 7.36 5.08
CA ALA A 12 9.29 7.09 3.87
C ALA A 12 8.49 7.44 2.61
N VAL A 13 9.20 7.64 1.50
CA VAL A 13 8.65 7.73 0.14
C VAL A 13 9.45 6.78 -0.74
N VAL A 14 8.75 5.87 -1.42
CA VAL A 14 9.35 4.87 -2.32
C VAL A 14 8.91 5.12 -3.75
N GLY A 15 9.80 4.82 -4.69
CA GLY A 15 9.58 5.04 -6.13
C GLY A 15 9.12 3.80 -6.89
N THR A 16 9.35 2.60 -6.34
CA THR A 16 9.09 1.34 -7.06
C THR A 16 8.42 0.28 -6.19
N GLY A 17 7.72 -0.67 -6.82
CA GLY A 17 7.07 -1.76 -6.10
C GLY A 17 8.00 -2.58 -5.18
N PRO A 18 9.20 -2.98 -5.66
CA PRO A 18 10.17 -3.73 -4.84
C PRO A 18 10.67 -3.01 -3.58
N GLU A 19 10.58 -1.68 -3.53
CA GLU A 19 11.01 -0.87 -2.37
C GLU A 19 9.98 -0.85 -1.24
N ILE A 20 8.71 -1.19 -1.51
CA ILE A 20 7.61 -1.06 -0.56
C ILE A 20 7.80 -1.93 0.69
N VAL A 21 7.97 -3.25 0.51
CA VAL A 21 8.05 -4.18 1.65
C VAL A 21 9.25 -3.88 2.56
N PRO A 22 10.47 -3.65 2.02
CA PRO A 22 11.61 -3.21 2.84
C PRO A 22 11.31 -1.95 3.65
N ALA A 23 10.75 -0.91 3.02
CA ALA A 23 10.45 0.35 3.71
C ALA A 23 9.40 0.17 4.83
N LEU A 24 8.39 -0.67 4.61
CA LEU A 24 7.38 -0.97 5.64
C LEU A 24 7.96 -1.74 6.82
N LEU A 25 8.87 -2.68 6.57
CA LEU A 25 9.54 -3.45 7.60
C LEU A 25 10.53 -2.61 8.42
N GLU A 26 11.20 -1.65 7.78
CA GLU A 26 12.14 -0.71 8.41
C GLU A 26 11.42 0.34 9.25
N HIS A 27 10.46 1.05 8.65
CA HIS A 27 9.87 2.23 9.27
C HIS A 27 8.61 1.95 10.10
N ARG A 28 7.96 0.80 9.91
CA ARG A 28 6.77 0.37 10.66
C ARG A 28 5.71 1.47 10.84
N PRO A 29 5.24 2.10 9.76
CA PRO A 29 4.28 3.20 9.86
C PRO A 29 2.90 2.72 10.34
N ASP A 30 2.11 3.64 10.89
CA ASP A 30 0.72 3.36 11.30
C ASP A 30 -0.19 3.05 10.10
N VAL A 31 0.13 3.58 8.91
CA VAL A 31 -0.61 3.35 7.67
C VAL A 31 0.30 3.49 6.46
N ALA A 32 0.10 2.64 5.46
CA ALA A 32 0.71 2.75 4.14
C ALA A 32 -0.29 3.29 3.11
N VAL A 33 0.13 4.26 2.29
CA VAL A 33 -0.63 4.73 1.12
C VAL A 33 0.13 4.32 -0.13
N LEU A 34 -0.45 3.46 -0.96
CA LEU A 34 0.23 2.81 -2.08
C LEU A 34 -0.54 3.02 -3.37
N ASP A 35 0.15 3.23 -4.49
CA ASP A 35 -0.47 3.14 -5.83
C ASP A 35 -0.50 1.68 -6.29
N VAL A 36 -1.51 1.25 -7.04
CA VAL A 36 -1.54 -0.08 -7.68
C VAL A 36 -0.42 -0.22 -8.72
N ARG A 37 -0.26 0.79 -9.58
CA ARG A 37 0.57 0.72 -10.78
C ARG A 37 1.90 1.45 -10.56
N MET A 38 2.90 0.69 -10.14
CA MET A 38 4.24 1.22 -9.86
C MET A 38 5.31 0.64 -10.79
N PRO A 39 6.45 1.33 -11.00
CA PRO A 39 7.58 0.75 -11.72
C PRO A 39 8.03 -0.59 -11.12
N PRO A 40 8.64 -1.48 -11.93
CA PRO A 40 9.02 -1.24 -13.32
C PRO A 40 7.92 -1.55 -14.35
N GLY A 41 6.88 -2.32 -14.00
CA GLY A 41 5.90 -2.81 -14.97
C GLY A 41 4.60 -2.00 -15.05
N PHE A 42 4.30 -1.17 -14.05
CA PHE A 42 3.06 -0.36 -13.99
C PHE A 42 1.78 -1.18 -14.15
N ARG A 43 1.72 -2.35 -13.49
CA ARG A 43 0.59 -3.28 -13.51
C ARG A 43 -0.08 -3.37 -12.14
N ASP A 44 0.42 -4.23 -11.26
CA ASP A 44 -0.18 -4.59 -9.98
C ASP A 44 0.87 -4.65 -8.87
N GLU A 45 2.04 -4.04 -9.09
CA GLU A 45 3.18 -4.12 -8.20
C GLU A 45 2.86 -3.64 -6.78
N GLY A 46 2.13 -2.53 -6.64
CA GLY A 46 1.76 -2.02 -5.32
C GLY A 46 0.72 -2.88 -4.62
N LEU A 47 -0.22 -3.47 -5.38
CA LEU A 47 -1.20 -4.42 -4.84
C LEU A 47 -0.51 -5.69 -4.33
N ARG A 48 0.40 -6.26 -5.13
CA ARG A 48 1.19 -7.45 -4.74
C ARG A 48 2.08 -7.16 -3.53
N ALA A 49 2.70 -5.98 -3.48
CA ALA A 49 3.49 -5.54 -2.34
C ALA A 49 2.65 -5.34 -1.08
N ALA A 50 1.45 -4.75 -1.19
CA ALA A 50 0.52 -4.59 -0.06
C ALA A 50 0.12 -5.95 0.54
N ARG A 51 -0.19 -6.93 -0.33
CA ARG A 51 -0.53 -8.29 0.10
C ARG A 51 0.65 -8.96 0.81
N ALA A 52 1.84 -8.91 0.22
CA ALA A 52 3.05 -9.47 0.82
C ALA A 52 3.39 -8.80 2.16
N ALA A 53 3.28 -7.48 2.25
CA ALA A 53 3.53 -6.75 3.49
C ALA A 53 2.54 -7.14 4.61
N ARG A 54 1.28 -7.42 4.28
CA ARG A 54 0.27 -7.88 5.25
C ARG A 54 0.47 -9.33 5.71
N GLU A 55 1.13 -10.16 4.90
CA GLU A 55 1.57 -11.49 5.33
C GLU A 55 2.71 -11.39 6.36
N GLU A 56 3.65 -10.45 6.16
CA GLU A 56 4.79 -10.20 7.06
C GLU A 56 4.44 -9.33 8.29
N ILE A 57 3.43 -8.47 8.17
CA ILE A 57 2.98 -7.53 9.20
C ILE A 57 1.47 -7.71 9.40
N PRO A 58 1.05 -8.70 10.21
CA PRO A 58 -0.36 -8.96 10.46
C PRO A 58 -1.07 -7.71 10.99
N GLY A 59 -2.13 -7.29 10.29
CA GLY A 59 -2.93 -6.12 10.67
C GLY A 59 -2.43 -4.77 10.15
N LEU A 60 -1.36 -4.73 9.34
CA LEU A 60 -0.86 -3.49 8.73
C LEU A 60 -1.97 -2.72 8.00
N PRO A 61 -2.29 -1.49 8.40
CA PRO A 61 -3.26 -0.67 7.68
C PRO A 61 -2.71 -0.20 6.33
N VAL A 62 -3.49 -0.42 5.26
CA VAL A 62 -3.11 -0.03 3.89
C VAL A 62 -4.27 0.65 3.19
N LEU A 63 -4.01 1.81 2.60
CA LEU A 63 -4.87 2.47 1.63
C LEU A 63 -4.22 2.33 0.25
N VAL A 64 -4.88 1.62 -0.65
CA VAL A 64 -4.46 1.50 -2.05
C VAL A 64 -5.22 2.52 -2.88
N LEU A 65 -4.48 3.36 -3.61
CA LEU A 65 -4.99 4.32 -4.57
C LEU A 65 -4.91 3.72 -5.98
N SER A 66 -5.99 3.80 -6.73
CA SER A 66 -6.02 3.39 -8.13
C SER A 66 -6.65 4.46 -8.99
N GLN A 67 -6.04 4.71 -10.15
CA GLN A 67 -6.64 5.51 -11.21
C GLN A 67 -7.90 4.87 -11.84
N TYR A 68 -8.12 3.57 -11.62
CA TYR A 68 -9.32 2.85 -12.06
C TYR A 68 -9.81 1.91 -10.96
N VAL A 69 -11.12 1.97 -10.69
CA VAL A 69 -11.75 0.99 -9.81
C VAL A 69 -11.86 -0.33 -10.58
N GLU A 70 -10.97 -1.27 -10.26
CA GLU A 70 -11.04 -2.65 -10.73
C GLU A 70 -11.52 -3.51 -9.56
N GLU A 71 -12.75 -4.03 -9.67
CA GLU A 71 -13.38 -4.83 -8.61
C GLU A 71 -12.53 -6.07 -8.24
N SER A 72 -11.81 -6.62 -9.21
CA SER A 72 -10.86 -7.72 -9.03
C SER A 72 -9.75 -7.37 -8.02
N TYR A 73 -9.15 -6.18 -8.11
CA TYR A 73 -8.07 -5.76 -7.22
C TYR A 73 -8.57 -5.50 -5.79
N ALA A 74 -9.74 -4.88 -5.66
CA ALA A 74 -10.36 -4.70 -4.35
C ALA A 74 -10.67 -6.05 -3.70
N ALA A 75 -11.23 -7.00 -4.46
CA ALA A 75 -11.53 -8.34 -3.98
C ALA A 75 -10.26 -9.11 -3.55
N GLU A 76 -9.17 -9.03 -4.32
CA GLU A 76 -7.89 -9.64 -3.98
C GLU A 76 -7.31 -9.10 -2.68
N LEU A 77 -7.37 -7.78 -2.46
CA LEU A 77 -6.84 -7.15 -1.25
C LEU A 77 -7.71 -7.45 -0.01
N LEU A 78 -9.03 -7.49 -0.18
CA LEU A 78 -9.99 -7.75 0.91
C LEU A 78 -10.10 -9.24 1.25
N GLY A 79 -9.76 -10.14 0.32
CA GLY A 79 -9.80 -11.59 0.52
C GLY A 79 -8.87 -12.09 1.63
N GLY A 80 -7.82 -11.33 1.98
CA GLY A 80 -6.93 -11.60 3.12
C GLY A 80 -7.42 -11.06 4.48
N GLY A 81 -8.62 -10.49 4.54
CA GLY A 81 -9.20 -9.83 5.71
C GLY A 81 -9.30 -8.32 5.52
N SER A 82 -10.51 -7.77 5.72
CA SER A 82 -10.85 -6.38 5.40
C SER A 82 -10.46 -5.35 6.45
N SER A 83 -10.03 -5.78 7.65
CA SER A 83 -9.64 -4.84 8.70
C SER A 83 -8.39 -4.05 8.30
N GLY A 84 -8.49 -2.71 8.40
CA GLY A 84 -7.42 -1.78 8.06
C GLY A 84 -7.13 -1.65 6.56
N VAL A 85 -8.04 -2.08 5.67
CA VAL A 85 -7.85 -1.99 4.22
C VAL A 85 -8.80 -0.96 3.62
N GLY A 86 -8.25 -0.03 2.85
CA GLY A 86 -9.00 0.88 1.99
C GLY A 86 -8.56 0.75 0.53
N TYR A 87 -9.50 0.91 -0.40
CA TYR A 87 -9.25 0.98 -1.83
C TYR A 87 -10.00 2.20 -2.38
N LEU A 88 -9.30 3.14 -3.02
CA LEU A 88 -9.84 4.40 -3.55
C LEU A 88 -9.43 4.61 -4.99
#